data_AF-A0A376B840-F1
#
_entry.id   AF-A0A376B840-F1
#
_cell.length_a   1.000
_cell.length_b   1.000
_cell.length_c   1.000
_cell.angle_alpha   90.00
_cell.angle_beta   90.00
_cell.angle_gamma   90.00
#
_symmetry.space_group_name_H-M   'P 1'
#
loop_
_entity.id
_entity.type
_entity.pdbx_description
1 polymer ?
#
loop_
_entity_poly.entity_id
_entity_poly.type
_entity_poly.pdbx_seq_one_letter_code
_entity_poly.pdbx_strand_id
1 'polypeptide(L)'
;MPGFWRRFMYNVSPFTYVVQSLVAPLVHGKKVICSKNEFKVMDPPSGQTCGEFLDTYVNNNTGYLTNGDATAQCEYCPYSVQDQVVEQYNVKWDYRWRNFGFLWAYIAFNYFAMLICYYIMRVKVWSLKSVLDVKKWWSGPRKERHEAEKNIFKEKPGDKAKVASHKA
;
A
#
# COMPACT_ATOMS: atom_id res chain seq x y z
N MET A 1 1.99 2.45 7.40
CA MET A 1 1.65 1.00 7.45
C MET A 1 2.91 0.19 7.77
N PRO A 2 2.83 -0.90 8.56
CA PRO A 2 3.98 -1.75 8.87
C PRO A 2 4.62 -2.34 7.60
N GLY A 3 5.95 -2.41 7.55
CA GLY A 3 6.71 -2.76 6.35
C GLY A 3 6.40 -4.14 5.76
N PHE A 4 6.07 -5.13 6.61
CA PHE A 4 5.68 -6.48 6.20
C PHE A 4 4.50 -6.46 5.22
N TRP A 5 3.41 -5.78 5.59
CA TRP A 5 2.19 -5.70 4.78
C TRP A 5 2.41 -4.94 3.47
N ARG A 6 3.20 -3.84 3.49
CA ARG A 6 3.50 -3.07 2.27
C ARG A 6 4.34 -3.86 1.26
N ARG A 7 5.28 -4.70 1.72
CA ARG A 7 6.21 -5.39 0.82
C ARG A 7 5.69 -6.76 0.40
N PHE A 8 5.17 -7.54 1.34
CA PHE A 8 4.72 -8.90 1.09
C PHE A 8 3.36 -8.93 0.39
N MET A 9 2.33 -8.29 0.95
CA MET A 9 0.98 -8.34 0.35
C MET A 9 0.91 -7.67 -1.01
N TYR A 10 1.65 -6.57 -1.21
CA TYR A 10 1.66 -5.88 -2.49
C TYR A 10 2.16 -6.78 -3.63
N ASN A 11 3.17 -7.63 -3.35
CA ASN A 11 3.75 -8.55 -4.32
C ASN A 11 2.99 -9.88 -4.43
N VAL A 12 2.22 -10.28 -3.41
CA VAL A 12 1.43 -11.52 -3.44
C VAL A 12 0.03 -11.30 -4.00
N SER A 13 -0.47 -10.07 -3.99
CA SER A 13 -1.79 -9.73 -4.52
C SER A 13 -1.81 -9.82 -6.06
N PRO A 14 -2.51 -10.79 -6.66
CA PRO A 14 -2.64 -10.88 -8.12
C PRO A 14 -3.30 -9.64 -8.71
N PHE A 15 -4.16 -8.97 -7.94
CA PHE A 15 -4.89 -7.78 -8.38
C PHE A 15 -3.95 -6.62 -8.74
N THR A 16 -2.84 -6.45 -8.02
CA THR A 16 -1.84 -5.41 -8.35
C THR A 16 -1.27 -5.60 -9.75
N TYR A 17 -0.98 -6.84 -10.13
CA TYR A 17 -0.45 -7.17 -11.47
C TYR A 17 -1.51 -7.00 -12.57
N VAL A 18 -2.77 -7.31 -12.28
CA VAL A 18 -3.91 -7.07 -13.19
C VAL A 18 -4.04 -5.57 -13.46
N VAL A 19 -4.11 -4.75 -12.41
CA VAL A 19 -4.27 -3.30 -12.58
C VAL A 19 -3.09 -2.70 -13.34
N GLN A 20 -1.86 -3.08 -13.00
CA GLN A 20 -0.68 -2.60 -13.72
C GLN A 20 -0.67 -3.00 -15.20
N SER A 21 -1.08 -4.24 -15.53
CA SER A 21 -1.10 -4.73 -16.92
C SER A 21 -2.23 -4.13 -17.76
N LEU A 22 -3.35 -3.77 -17.14
CA LEU A 22 -4.47 -3.09 -17.81
C LEU A 22 -4.23 -1.59 -17.98
N VAL A 23 -3.76 -0.91 -16.94
CA VAL A 23 -3.60 0.55 -16.94
C VAL A 23 -2.43 0.98 -17.85
N ALA A 24 -1.31 0.27 -17.84
CA ALA A 24 -0.13 0.62 -18.63
C ALA A 24 -0.44 0.87 -20.14
N PRO A 25 -1.14 -0.02 -20.87
CA PRO A 25 -1.50 0.22 -22.27
C PRO A 25 -2.60 1.24 -22.49
N LEU A 26 -3.45 1.52 -21.51
CA LEU A 26 -4.51 2.51 -21.65
C LEU A 26 -3.97 3.94 -21.66
N VAL A 27 -2.91 4.20 -20.90
CA VAL A 27 -2.35 5.55 -20.71
C VAL A 27 -1.12 5.81 -21.57
N HIS A 28 -0.55 4.76 -22.19
CA HIS A 28 0.71 4.87 -22.92
C HIS A 28 0.65 5.90 -24.06
N GLY A 29 1.59 6.84 -24.04
CA GLY A 29 1.72 7.87 -25.09
C GLY A 29 0.59 8.90 -25.14
N LYS A 30 -0.31 8.95 -24.15
CA LYS A 30 -1.34 9.99 -24.10
C LYS A 30 -0.78 11.29 -23.51
N LYS A 31 -0.98 12.41 -24.22
CA LYS A 31 -0.59 13.75 -23.75
C LYS A 31 -1.51 14.20 -22.62
N VAL A 32 -0.93 14.81 -21.58
CA VAL A 32 -1.67 15.39 -20.45
C VAL A 32 -1.97 16.86 -20.75
N ILE A 33 -3.24 17.24 -20.63
CA ILE A 33 -3.68 18.64 -20.66
C ILE A 33 -4.19 18.98 -19.26
N CYS A 34 -3.44 19.81 -18.54
CA CYS A 34 -3.78 20.20 -17.18
C CYS A 34 -5.03 21.10 -17.19
N SER A 35 -5.92 20.89 -16.23
CA SER A 35 -7.03 21.82 -15.95
C SER A 35 -6.55 22.98 -15.07
N LYS A 36 -7.35 24.05 -14.97
CA LYS A 36 -7.05 25.25 -14.16
C LYS A 36 -6.65 24.95 -12.71
N ASN A 37 -7.22 23.89 -12.13
CA ASN A 37 -6.96 23.49 -10.75
C ASN A 37 -5.72 22.60 -10.58
N GLU A 38 -5.15 22.10 -11.68
CA GLU A 38 -3.98 21.20 -11.68
C GLU A 38 -2.68 21.95 -11.93
N PHE A 39 -2.76 23.18 -12.46
CA PHE A 39 -1.61 24.05 -12.61
C PHE A 39 -1.04 24.44 -11.24
N LYS A 40 0.29 24.41 -11.17
CA LYS A 40 1.03 25.05 -10.08
C LYS A 40 1.23 26.50 -10.47
N VAL A 41 0.54 27.38 -9.76
CA VAL A 41 0.64 28.83 -9.93
C VAL A 41 1.74 29.36 -9.03
N MET A 42 2.68 30.09 -9.59
CA MET A 42 3.74 30.79 -8.85
C MET A 42 4.17 32.06 -9.57
N ASP A 43 4.71 33.01 -8.81
CA ASP A 43 5.15 34.30 -9.34
C ASP A 43 6.68 34.31 -9.50
N PRO A 44 7.20 34.74 -10.66
CA PRO A 44 8.63 34.85 -10.88
C PRO A 44 9.19 36.08 -10.14
N PRO A 45 10.49 36.09 -9.80
CA PRO A 45 11.13 37.29 -9.25
C PRO A 45 11.07 38.46 -10.23
N SER A 46 11.00 39.69 -9.69
CA SER A 46 10.81 40.92 -10.46
C SER A 46 11.78 41.03 -11.63
N GLY A 47 11.25 41.16 -12.85
CA GLY A 47 12.03 41.39 -14.07
C GLY A 47 12.36 40.15 -14.89
N GLN A 48 11.85 38.95 -14.53
CA GLN A 48 11.96 37.74 -15.34
C GLN A 48 10.60 37.26 -15.86
N THR A 49 10.59 36.66 -17.04
CA THR A 49 9.41 35.94 -17.56
C THR A 49 9.29 34.55 -16.92
N CYS A 50 8.08 34.00 -16.90
CA CYS A 50 7.83 32.62 -16.45
C CYS A 50 8.70 31.60 -17.19
N GLY A 51 8.90 31.80 -18.50
CA GLY A 51 9.76 30.98 -19.34
C GLY A 51 11.21 31.04 -18.88
N GLU A 52 11.78 32.23 -18.71
CA GLU A 52 13.17 32.40 -18.27
C GLU A 52 13.43 31.84 -16.87
N PHE A 53 12.50 32.06 -15.95
CA PHE A 53 12.64 31.57 -14.58
C PHE A 53 12.59 30.04 -14.49
N LEU A 54 11.77 29.41 -15.33
CA LEU A 54 11.51 27.96 -15.27
C LEU A 54 12.21 27.15 -16.33
N ASP A 55 12.93 27.76 -17.27
CA ASP A 55 13.62 27.05 -18.34
C ASP A 55 14.55 25.96 -17.78
N THR A 56 15.36 26.30 -16.78
CA THR A 56 16.24 25.31 -16.11
C THR A 56 15.44 24.22 -15.38
N TYR A 57 14.26 24.55 -14.86
CA TYR A 57 13.41 23.59 -14.14
C TYR A 57 12.69 22.63 -15.11
N VAL A 58 12.17 23.13 -16.23
CA VAL A 58 11.49 22.36 -17.29
C VAL A 58 12.47 21.51 -18.08
N ASN A 59 13.74 21.93 -18.19
CA ASN A 59 14.77 21.11 -18.82
C ASN A 59 15.21 19.93 -17.92
N ASN A 60 15.20 20.13 -16.60
CA ASN A 60 15.58 19.08 -15.64
C ASN A 60 14.41 18.18 -15.19
N ASN A 61 13.18 18.69 -15.26
CA ASN A 61 11.98 17.98 -14.84
C ASN A 61 11.00 17.88 -16.01
N THR A 62 10.23 16.80 -16.05
CA THR A 62 9.17 16.67 -17.05
C THR A 62 8.05 17.66 -16.77
N GLY A 63 7.49 18.29 -17.81
CA GLY A 63 6.36 19.20 -17.67
C GLY A 63 6.24 20.16 -18.86
N TYR A 64 5.31 21.11 -18.75
CA TYR A 64 5.20 22.22 -19.70
C TYR A 64 4.57 23.44 -19.05
N LEU A 65 4.80 24.60 -19.70
CA LEU A 65 4.24 25.89 -19.33
C LEU A 65 3.18 26.29 -20.35
N THR A 66 2.07 26.86 -19.87
CA THR A 66 1.03 27.42 -20.76
C THR A 66 1.33 28.89 -21.08
N ASN A 67 1.86 29.64 -20.11
CA ASN A 67 2.05 31.10 -20.20
C ASN A 67 3.53 31.46 -20.01
N GLY A 68 4.36 31.23 -21.03
CA GLY A 68 5.81 31.50 -20.98
C GLY A 68 6.17 32.99 -20.84
N ASP A 69 5.37 33.87 -21.45
CA ASP A 69 5.66 35.32 -21.52
C ASP A 69 5.11 36.12 -20.33
N ALA A 70 4.37 35.48 -19.43
CA ALA A 70 3.78 36.16 -18.28
C ALA A 70 4.86 36.53 -17.25
N THR A 71 4.66 37.67 -16.57
CA THR A 71 5.51 38.15 -15.47
C THR A 71 4.85 38.00 -14.09
N ALA A 72 3.63 37.46 -14.06
CA ALA A 72 2.86 37.12 -12.87
C ALA A 72 1.99 35.89 -13.18
N GLN A 73 1.65 35.09 -12.15
CA GLN A 73 0.78 33.92 -12.25
C GLN A 73 1.24 32.88 -13.30
N CYS A 74 2.46 32.38 -13.17
CA CYS A 74 2.98 31.33 -14.04
C CYS A 74 2.22 30.03 -13.83
N GLU A 75 1.60 29.50 -14.89
CA GLU A 75 0.90 28.22 -14.86
C GLU A 75 1.82 27.08 -15.32
N TYR A 76 2.28 26.27 -14.36
CA TYR A 76 3.12 25.10 -14.64
C TYR A 76 2.36 23.78 -14.50
N CYS A 77 2.44 22.93 -15.53
CA CYS A 77 1.92 21.58 -15.51
C CYS A 77 3.08 20.58 -15.31
N PRO A 78 3.09 19.79 -14.21
CA PRO A 78 4.20 18.91 -13.87
C PRO A 78 4.30 17.63 -14.72
N TYR A 79 3.33 17.36 -15.60
CA TYR A 79 3.29 16.14 -16.41
C TYR A 79 2.95 16.50 -17.86
N SER A 80 3.75 16.01 -18.80
CA SER A 80 3.49 16.15 -20.23
C SER A 80 2.84 14.90 -20.84
N VAL A 81 3.14 13.73 -20.29
CA VAL A 81 2.64 12.42 -20.76
C VAL A 81 2.02 11.66 -19.58
N GLN A 82 0.91 10.94 -19.83
CA GLN A 82 0.20 10.20 -18.78
C GLN A 82 1.05 9.06 -18.18
N ASP A 83 2.05 8.57 -18.91
CA ASP A 83 3.04 7.61 -18.42
C ASP A 83 3.76 8.10 -17.16
N GLN A 84 4.08 9.40 -17.08
CA GLN A 84 4.74 10.02 -15.93
C GLN A 84 3.82 10.06 -14.70
N VAL A 85 2.51 10.27 -14.93
CA VAL A 85 1.51 10.28 -13.87
C VAL A 85 1.34 8.89 -13.26
N VAL A 86 1.38 7.83 -14.06
CA VAL A 86 1.17 6.47 -13.55
C VAL A 86 2.45 5.84 -12.97
N GLU A 87 3.62 6.39 -13.31
CA GLU A 87 4.90 5.92 -12.78
C GLU A 87 4.98 6.05 -11.24
N GLN A 88 4.36 7.08 -10.66
CA GLN A 88 4.29 7.25 -9.19
C GLN A 88 3.59 6.07 -8.48
N TYR A 89 2.70 5.36 -9.20
CA TYR A 89 1.99 4.18 -8.73
C TYR A 89 2.70 2.87 -9.10
N ASN A 90 3.94 2.95 -9.57
CA ASN A 90 4.76 1.81 -9.99
C ASN A 90 4.18 1.07 -11.22
N VAL A 91 3.38 1.77 -12.02
CA VAL A 91 2.90 1.29 -13.32
C VAL A 91 3.92 1.74 -14.36
N LYS A 92 4.69 0.79 -14.89
CA LYS A 92 5.69 1.04 -15.93
C LYS A 92 5.37 0.23 -17.17
N TRP A 93 5.63 0.81 -18.33
CA TRP A 93 5.41 0.16 -19.63
C TRP A 93 6.13 -1.18 -19.77
N ASP A 94 7.33 -1.29 -19.21
CA ASP A 94 8.17 -2.49 -19.28
C ASP A 94 7.60 -3.68 -18.48
N TYR A 95 6.73 -3.43 -17.51
CA TYR A 95 6.22 -4.49 -16.63
C TYR A 95 5.09 -5.31 -17.23
N ARG A 96 4.52 -4.93 -18.38
CA ARG A 96 3.34 -5.59 -18.96
C ARG A 96 3.52 -7.08 -19.19
N TRP A 97 4.64 -7.50 -19.78
CA TRP A 97 4.89 -8.90 -20.14
C TRP A 97 5.22 -9.75 -18.91
N ARG A 98 5.99 -9.21 -17.97
CA ARG A 98 6.27 -9.86 -16.69
C ARG A 98 4.99 -10.06 -15.88
N ASN A 99 4.16 -9.02 -15.78
CA ASN A 99 2.91 -9.05 -15.02
C ASN A 99 1.88 -10.00 -15.66
N PHE A 100 1.83 -10.05 -16.99
CA PHE A 100 1.02 -11.04 -17.72
C PHE A 100 1.50 -12.47 -17.42
N GLY A 101 2.81 -12.71 -17.39
CA GLY A 101 3.39 -13.99 -16.99
C GLY A 101 3.02 -14.41 -15.56
N PHE A 102 3.07 -13.48 -14.60
CA PHE A 102 2.66 -13.76 -13.22
C PHE A 102 1.18 -14.14 -13.10
N LEU A 103 0.30 -13.57 -13.93
CA LEU A 103 -1.11 -13.97 -13.97
C LEU A 103 -1.28 -15.42 -14.43
N TRP A 104 -0.60 -15.81 -15.51
CA TRP A 104 -0.63 -17.19 -15.99
C TRP A 104 -0.06 -18.17 -14.96
N ALA A 105 1.05 -17.82 -14.31
CA ALA A 105 1.63 -18.62 -13.24
C ALA A 105 0.65 -18.80 -12.07
N TYR A 106 -0.09 -17.76 -11.70
CA TYR A 106 -1.11 -17.84 -10.64
C TYR A 106 -2.28 -18.74 -11.04
N ILE A 107 -2.77 -18.65 -12.28
CA ILE A 107 -3.83 -19.53 -12.80
C ILE A 107 -3.37 -20.98 -12.78
N ALA A 108 -2.17 -21.27 -13.30
CA ALA A 108 -1.60 -22.61 -13.31
C ALA A 108 -1.45 -23.17 -11.89
N PHE A 109 -0.89 -22.39 -10.95
CA PHE A 109 -0.74 -22.79 -9.55
C PHE A 109 -2.08 -23.13 -8.90
N ASN A 110 -3.12 -22.31 -9.09
CA ASN A 110 -4.45 -22.59 -8.55
C ASN A 110 -5.08 -23.84 -9.16
N TYR A 111 -4.89 -24.06 -10.47
CA TYR A 111 -5.38 -25.25 -11.16
C TYR A 111 -4.71 -26.52 -10.62
N PHE A 112 -3.37 -26.52 -10.50
CA PHE A 112 -2.64 -27.65 -9.90
C PHE A 112 -3.01 -27.87 -8.44
N ALA A 113 -3.13 -26.81 -7.64
CA ALA A 113 -3.56 -26.91 -6.25
C ALA A 113 -4.97 -27.53 -6.14
N MET A 114 -5.89 -27.15 -7.02
CA MET A 114 -7.24 -27.72 -7.10
C MET A 114 -7.22 -29.21 -7.44
N LEU A 115 -6.43 -29.62 -8.44
CA LEU A 115 -6.26 -31.03 -8.80
C LEU A 115 -5.60 -31.86 -7.68
N ILE A 116 -4.56 -31.32 -7.04
CA ILE A 116 -3.87 -31.97 -5.92
C ILE A 116 -4.83 -32.14 -4.74
N CYS A 117 -5.55 -31.08 -4.36
CA CYS A 117 -6.55 -31.12 -3.30
C CYS A 117 -7.67 -32.13 -3.62
N TYR A 118 -8.16 -32.17 -4.85
CA TYR A 118 -9.14 -33.15 -5.29
C TYR A 118 -8.60 -34.58 -5.16
N TYR A 119 -7.39 -34.84 -5.66
CA TYR A 119 -6.75 -36.16 -5.57
C TYR A 119 -6.53 -36.60 -4.12
N ILE A 120 -6.04 -35.69 -3.26
CA ILE A 120 -5.84 -35.94 -1.84
C ILE A 120 -7.16 -36.17 -1.10
N MET A 121 -8.23 -35.42 -1.40
CA MET A 121 -9.50 -35.59 -0.69
C MET A 121 -10.34 -36.77 -1.19
N ARG A 122 -10.27 -37.10 -2.48
CA ARG A 122 -11.14 -38.11 -3.11
C ARG A 122 -10.46 -39.44 -3.38
N VAL A 123 -9.19 -39.45 -3.77
CA VAL A 123 -8.49 -40.67 -4.23
C VAL A 123 -7.61 -41.24 -3.13
N LYS A 124 -6.80 -40.40 -2.47
CA LYS A 124 -6.04 -40.82 -1.29
C LYS A 124 -6.93 -40.70 -0.04
N VAL A 125 -7.40 -41.82 0.51
CA VAL A 125 -7.99 -41.86 1.87
C VAL A 125 -6.86 -41.67 2.90
N TRP A 126 -6.13 -40.55 2.84
CA TRP A 126 -5.17 -40.19 3.87
C TRP A 126 -5.93 -39.43 4.95
N SER A 127 -6.18 -40.13 6.06
CA SER A 127 -6.62 -39.64 7.37
C SER A 127 -6.61 -38.11 7.53
N LEU A 128 -7.68 -37.44 7.05
CA LEU A 128 -7.94 -36.02 7.35
C LEU A 128 -8.04 -35.79 8.87
N LYS A 129 -8.22 -36.84 9.68
CA LYS A 129 -8.20 -36.75 11.15
C LYS A 129 -6.86 -36.32 11.72
N SER A 130 -5.72 -36.61 11.08
CA SER A 130 -4.39 -36.28 11.63
C SER A 130 -3.93 -34.85 11.32
N VAL A 131 -4.34 -34.28 10.20
CA VAL A 131 -3.95 -32.92 9.75
C VAL A 131 -4.99 -31.89 10.18
N LEU A 132 -6.24 -32.30 10.34
CA LEU A 132 -7.37 -31.48 10.79
C LEU A 132 -7.61 -31.62 12.30
N ASP A 133 -6.56 -31.84 13.08
CA ASP A 133 -6.60 -31.67 14.54
C ASP A 133 -6.55 -30.17 14.92
N VAL A 134 -7.31 -29.37 14.16
CA VAL A 134 -7.67 -27.97 14.43
C VAL A 134 -8.30 -27.86 15.82
N LYS A 135 -8.85 -28.97 16.33
CA LYS A 135 -9.27 -29.12 17.72
C LYS A 135 -8.16 -28.69 18.67
N LYS A 136 -6.90 -29.11 18.51
CA LYS A 136 -5.81 -28.75 19.44
C LYS A 136 -5.42 -27.26 19.39
N TRP A 137 -5.59 -26.60 18.24
CA TRP A 137 -5.37 -25.16 18.09
C TRP A 137 -6.54 -24.32 18.62
N TRP A 138 -7.78 -24.82 18.51
CA TRP A 138 -8.99 -24.16 19.00
C TRP A 138 -9.36 -24.53 20.45
N SER A 139 -8.86 -25.66 20.95
CA SER A 139 -9.01 -26.18 22.31
C SER A 139 -7.77 -25.96 23.18
N GLY A 140 -6.77 -25.23 22.67
CA GLY A 140 -5.71 -24.69 23.53
C GLY A 140 -6.35 -23.76 24.56
N PRO A 141 -5.96 -23.82 25.85
CA PRO A 141 -6.54 -22.93 26.85
C PRO A 141 -6.35 -21.49 26.39
N ARG A 142 -7.46 -20.77 26.20
CA ARG A 142 -7.41 -19.32 25.99
C ARG A 142 -6.62 -18.76 27.17
N LYS A 143 -5.43 -18.23 26.92
CA LYS A 143 -4.65 -17.53 27.93
C LYS A 143 -5.50 -16.33 28.36
N GLU A 144 -6.17 -16.46 29.50
CA GLU A 144 -7.00 -15.39 30.01
C GLU A 144 -6.12 -14.15 30.15
N ARG A 145 -6.49 -13.09 29.43
CA ARG A 145 -5.81 -11.80 29.49
C ARG A 145 -6.12 -11.27 30.88
N HIS A 146 -5.21 -11.52 31.82
CA HIS A 146 -5.18 -10.99 33.20
C HIS A 146 -6.56 -10.87 33.84
N GLU A 147 -6.98 -11.87 34.62
CA GLU A 147 -8.08 -11.67 35.57
C GLU A 147 -7.80 -10.41 36.39
N ALA A 148 -8.81 -9.55 36.55
CA ALA A 148 -8.69 -8.34 37.38
C ALA A 148 -8.14 -8.74 38.76
N GLU A 149 -7.03 -8.14 39.17
CA GLU A 149 -6.36 -8.51 40.42
C GLU A 149 -7.29 -8.25 41.62
N LYS A 150 -8.01 -9.28 42.07
CA LYS A 150 -8.92 -9.22 43.24
C LYS A 150 -8.19 -9.00 44.57
N ASN A 151 -6.87 -8.88 44.55
CA ASN A 151 -6.02 -8.72 45.72
C ASN A 151 -5.51 -7.27 45.92
N ILE A 152 -5.90 -6.32 45.05
CA ILE A 152 -5.47 -4.90 45.17
C ILE A 152 -6.01 -4.24 46.44
N PHE A 153 -7.19 -4.65 46.93
CA PHE A 153 -7.86 -4.04 48.11
C PHE A 153 -7.87 -4.91 49.37
N LYS A 154 -7.12 -6.02 49.41
CA LYS A 154 -7.01 -6.80 50.65
C LYS A 154 -6.07 -6.09 51.62
N GLU A 155 -6.55 -5.82 52.84
CA GLU A 155 -5.74 -5.23 53.92
C GLU A 155 -4.47 -6.06 54.13
N LYS A 156 -3.30 -5.42 54.01
CA LYS A 156 -2.02 -6.04 54.38
C LYS A 156 -1.78 -5.83 55.87
N PRO A 157 -1.08 -6.76 56.55
CA PRO A 157 -0.69 -6.55 57.94
C PRO A 157 0.22 -5.32 58.03
N GLY A 158 -0.31 -4.23 58.60
CA GLY A 158 0.36 -2.93 58.72
C GLY A 158 -0.48 -1.73 58.25
N ASP A 159 -1.51 -1.94 57.43
CA ASP A 159 -2.35 -0.85 56.91
C ASP A 159 -3.15 -0.16 58.03
N LYS A 160 -3.61 -0.92 59.03
CA LYS A 160 -4.34 -0.38 60.20
C LYS A 160 -3.51 0.62 61.01
N ALA A 161 -2.20 0.40 61.12
CA ALA A 161 -1.31 1.31 61.83
C ALA A 161 -1.10 2.63 61.06
N LYS A 162 -1.01 2.56 59.72
CA LYS A 162 -0.87 3.74 58.87
C LYS A 162 -2.15 4.57 58.77
N VAL A 163 -3.32 3.93 58.81
CA VAL A 163 -4.61 4.63 58.88
C VAL A 163 -4.76 5.35 60.23
N ALA A 164 -4.31 4.72 61.32
CA ALA A 164 -4.34 5.32 62.66
C ALA A 164 -3.40 6.53 62.77
N SER A 165 -2.20 6.49 62.16
CA SER A 165 -1.24 7.59 62.22
C SER A 165 -1.64 8.84 61.43
N HIS A 166 -2.52 8.70 60.44
CA HIS A 166 -3.01 9.81 59.62
C HIS A 166 -4.31 10.44 60.13
N LYS A 167 -4.94 9.85 61.16
CA LYS A 167 -6.21 10.31 61.73
C LYS A 167 -6.05 11.05 63.07
N ALA A 168 -4.81 11.21 63.53
CA ALA A 168 -4.42 11.97 64.71
C ALA A 168 -3.87 13.34 64.33
#